data_AF-A0AAV5EWC3-F1
#
_entry.id   AF-A0AAV5EWC3-F1
#
_cell.length_a   1.000
_cell.length_b   1.000
_cell.length_c   1.000
_cell.angle_alpha   90.00
_cell.angle_beta   90.00
_cell.angle_gamma   90.00
#
_symmetry.space_group_name_H-M   'P 1'
#
loop_
_entity.id
_entity.type
_entity.pdbx_description
1 polymer ?
#
loop_
_entity_poly.entity_id
_entity_poly.type
_entity_poly.pdbx_seq_one_letter_code
_entity_poly.pdbx_strand_id
1 'polypeptide(L)'
;MHRDRGVSAAAGGAGERKRIGEPMERSSPSTSWGLYGGREKERIVAGKQPDVPRSGGGSTAMSKSKLSDESETDSEESDVSGSEGEDTSWISWFCSLRGNEFFCEVDEEYIQDDFNLCGLSNQVPYYDYALDLILDVESSHGDMLTDEQNELIESAAEMLYGLIHVRYILTSKGLAAMLDKYKSYDFGRCPRVYCSAQPCLPVGLSDVPRSSTVKIYCPRCDDIYHPRSKYQDSILHLLSICFAMFLLLHSISSLFIPIVKVIQNSNKILSDCQNTLPLTYDVDIDGTYFGTTFSHLFLMTYPHLKPQKPSQQYVPRVFGFKIHKP
;
A
#
# COMPACT_ATOMS: atom_id res chain seq x y z
N MET A 1 35.38 -49.61 -3.84
CA MET A 1 36.51 -48.77 -4.32
C MET A 1 35.92 -47.37 -4.55
N HIS A 2 35.89 -46.42 -3.62
CA HIS A 2 36.77 -46.12 -2.48
C HIS A 2 38.08 -45.41 -2.90
N ARG A 3 38.06 -44.07 -2.94
CA ARG A 3 39.12 -43.24 -2.35
C ARG A 3 38.72 -41.78 -2.11
N ASP A 4 38.71 -41.38 -0.85
CA ASP A 4 38.68 -39.99 -0.40
C ASP A 4 40.02 -39.27 -0.59
N ARG A 5 39.96 -37.93 -0.56
CA ARG A 5 40.94 -37.01 0.05
C ARG A 5 40.33 -35.60 0.12
N GLY A 6 40.58 -34.77 1.15
CA GLY A 6 41.36 -35.06 2.37
C GLY A 6 42.13 -33.86 2.93
N VAL A 7 41.42 -32.82 3.37
CA VAL A 7 41.73 -31.87 4.47
C VAL A 7 43.22 -31.58 4.82
N SER A 8 43.63 -30.29 4.71
CA SER A 8 44.41 -29.48 5.70
C SER A 8 44.78 -28.11 5.09
N ALA A 9 44.78 -26.93 5.71
CA ALA A 9 44.81 -26.44 7.11
C ALA A 9 46.20 -26.05 7.69
N ALA A 10 46.64 -24.82 7.38
CA ALA A 10 47.59 -23.98 8.16
C ALA A 10 47.41 -22.50 7.66
N ALA A 11 47.39 -21.40 8.42
CA ALA A 11 47.82 -21.01 9.78
C ALA A 11 49.23 -20.36 9.88
N GLY A 12 49.26 -19.04 10.15
CA GLY A 12 50.42 -18.33 10.73
C GLY A 12 50.98 -17.15 9.93
N GLY A 13 51.37 -16.07 10.62
CA GLY A 13 52.24 -14.99 10.10
C GLY A 13 51.67 -13.57 10.17
N ALA A 14 52.27 -12.69 10.98
CA ALA A 14 51.95 -11.26 11.05
C ALA A 14 53.17 -10.40 10.65
N GLY A 15 52.92 -9.17 10.18
CA GLY A 15 53.95 -8.18 9.82
C GLY A 15 53.41 -6.75 9.98
N GLU A 16 54.28 -5.79 10.31
CA GLU A 16 53.88 -4.49 10.87
C GLU A 16 54.59 -3.30 10.20
N ARG A 17 53.93 -2.12 10.18
CA ARG A 17 54.46 -0.77 9.81
C ARG A 17 54.60 -0.51 8.29
N LYS A 18 54.52 0.73 7.79
CA LYS A 18 54.53 2.06 8.46
C LYS A 18 53.62 3.10 7.76
N ARG A 19 53.32 4.18 8.49
CA ARG A 19 52.37 5.29 8.22
C ARG A 19 53.05 6.56 7.68
N ILE A 20 52.35 7.34 6.84
CA ILE A 20 52.37 8.82 6.59
C ILE A 20 51.48 9.05 5.32
N GLY A 21 50.59 10.04 5.19
CA GLY A 21 50.09 11.09 6.10
C GLY A 21 48.94 11.89 5.45
N GLU A 22 48.14 12.60 6.26
CA GLU A 22 46.99 13.44 5.84
C GLU A 22 47.39 14.94 5.76
N PRO A 23 46.46 15.93 5.70
CA PRO A 23 45.24 16.11 4.88
C PRO A 23 45.32 17.40 4.03
N MET A 24 44.27 17.78 3.30
CA MET A 24 44.09 19.19 2.90
C MET A 24 42.61 19.60 2.75
N GLU A 25 42.13 20.48 3.65
CA GLU A 25 40.93 21.29 3.41
C GLU A 25 41.27 22.49 2.52
N ARG A 26 40.37 22.89 1.61
CA ARG A 26 40.12 24.34 1.39
C ARG A 26 38.80 24.68 0.67
N SER A 27 37.99 25.45 1.38
CA SER A 27 37.22 26.64 0.96
C SER A 27 36.67 26.76 -0.47
N SER A 28 35.35 26.98 -0.53
CA SER A 28 34.64 27.60 -1.66
C SER A 28 35.15 29.00 -2.00
N PRO A 29 34.95 29.47 -3.25
CA PRO A 29 34.77 30.87 -3.57
C PRO A 29 33.32 31.16 -4.01
N SER A 30 32.66 32.10 -3.33
CA SER A 30 31.40 32.70 -3.81
C SER A 30 31.70 33.96 -4.61
N THR A 31 31.07 34.14 -5.78
CA THR A 31 31.01 35.44 -6.46
C THR A 31 29.56 35.81 -6.79
N SER A 32 29.08 36.83 -6.09
CA SER A 32 27.79 37.47 -6.32
C SER A 32 27.82 38.39 -7.55
N TRP A 33 26.66 38.56 -8.20
CA TRP A 33 26.34 39.80 -8.90
C TRP A 33 25.26 40.57 -8.12
N GLY A 34 25.33 41.90 -8.18
CA GLY A 34 24.76 42.78 -7.17
C GLY A 34 23.32 43.23 -7.39
N LEU A 35 22.73 43.74 -6.31
CA LEU A 35 21.46 44.46 -6.31
C LEU A 35 21.60 45.83 -6.99
N TYR A 36 20.54 46.26 -7.68
CA TYR A 36 20.12 47.67 -7.67
C TYR A 36 18.67 47.72 -7.17
N GLY A 37 18.41 48.58 -6.18
CA GLY A 37 17.11 48.71 -5.55
C GLY A 37 16.38 50.00 -5.92
N GLY A 38 15.05 49.93 -5.97
CA GLY A 38 14.17 51.09 -6.16
C GLY A 38 12.82 50.86 -5.49
N ARG A 39 12.56 51.56 -4.38
CA ARG A 39 11.20 51.80 -3.86
C ARG A 39 10.58 52.96 -4.70
N GLU A 40 9.30 53.34 -4.63
CA GLU A 40 8.48 53.51 -3.42
C GLU A 40 7.00 53.84 -3.73
N LYS A 41 6.05 53.33 -2.90
CA LYS A 41 4.68 53.85 -2.61
C LYS A 41 3.61 53.92 -3.72
N GLU A 42 2.31 54.15 -3.45
CA GLU A 42 1.32 53.72 -2.41
C GLU A 42 -0.03 54.43 -2.70
N ARG A 43 -1.17 53.71 -2.64
CA ARG A 43 -2.57 54.13 -2.30
C ARG A 43 -3.53 53.00 -2.80
N ILE A 44 -4.35 52.29 -2.02
CA ILE A 44 -5.30 52.59 -0.89
C ILE A 44 -6.71 53.01 -1.40
N VAL A 45 -7.76 52.54 -0.70
CA VAL A 45 -9.24 52.69 -0.94
C VAL A 45 -9.80 51.61 -1.90
N ALA A 46 -10.64 50.60 -1.56
CA ALA A 46 -11.72 50.34 -0.57
C ALA A 46 -13.08 51.01 -0.90
N GLY A 47 -14.26 50.34 -0.96
CA GLY A 47 -14.65 48.93 -0.80
C GLY A 47 -16.20 48.79 -0.72
N LYS A 48 -16.70 47.61 -0.29
CA LYS A 48 -18.11 47.23 0.04
C LYS A 48 -19.07 46.67 -1.03
N GLN A 49 -19.82 45.67 -0.56
CA GLN A 49 -21.08 45.01 -1.02
C GLN A 49 -22.31 45.64 -0.31
N PRO A 50 -23.57 45.15 -0.47
CA PRO A 50 -24.19 44.29 -1.51
C PRO A 50 -25.55 44.89 -2.01
N ASP A 51 -26.37 44.14 -2.79
CA ASP A 51 -27.80 43.83 -2.51
C ASP A 51 -28.56 43.23 -3.72
N VAL A 52 -29.74 42.62 -3.49
CA VAL A 52 -30.63 41.93 -4.46
C VAL A 52 -32.09 42.17 -4.00
N PRO A 53 -33.13 42.45 -4.85
CA PRO A 53 -33.96 41.35 -5.37
C PRO A 53 -34.87 41.58 -6.64
N ARG A 54 -35.26 40.45 -7.27
CA ARG A 54 -36.59 40.09 -7.86
C ARG A 54 -37.27 40.79 -9.08
N SER A 55 -37.82 39.90 -9.92
CA SER A 55 -39.20 39.86 -10.48
C SER A 55 -39.57 40.50 -11.83
N GLY A 56 -40.29 39.69 -12.63
CA GLY A 56 -41.16 40.10 -13.77
C GLY A 56 -40.48 39.99 -15.16
N GLY A 57 -41.10 39.44 -16.22
CA GLY A 57 -42.38 38.71 -16.34
C GLY A 57 -43.22 39.18 -17.53
N GLY A 58 -43.54 38.29 -18.48
CA GLY A 58 -44.38 38.60 -19.65
C GLY A 58 -44.27 37.53 -20.75
N SER A 59 -45.33 37.31 -21.53
CA SER A 59 -45.42 36.20 -22.52
C SER A 59 -46.04 36.68 -23.85
N THR A 60 -46.38 35.73 -24.74
CA THR A 60 -47.11 35.86 -26.03
C THR A 60 -46.25 36.26 -27.25
N ALA A 61 -46.53 35.82 -28.49
CA ALA A 61 -47.68 35.08 -29.02
C ALA A 61 -47.33 34.07 -30.16
N MET A 62 -48.34 33.28 -30.57
CA MET A 62 -48.35 32.26 -31.65
C MET A 62 -48.38 32.91 -33.08
N SER A 63 -48.29 32.25 -34.25
CA SER A 63 -49.06 31.05 -34.70
C SER A 63 -48.66 30.44 -36.07
N LYS A 64 -48.86 29.11 -36.21
CA LYS A 64 -49.45 28.31 -37.35
C LYS A 64 -48.95 28.51 -38.81
N SER A 65 -48.90 27.50 -39.71
CA SER A 65 -48.96 25.99 -39.67
C SER A 65 -48.51 25.46 -41.08
N LYS A 66 -48.91 24.36 -41.77
CA LYS A 66 -50.06 23.41 -41.74
C LYS A 66 -49.81 22.18 -42.68
N LEU A 67 -49.94 20.92 -42.17
CA LEU A 67 -50.12 19.63 -42.92
C LEU A 67 -48.96 19.20 -43.88
N SER A 68 -48.77 17.93 -44.28
CA SER A 68 -49.07 16.59 -43.70
C SER A 68 -48.68 15.47 -44.70
N ASP A 69 -48.21 14.32 -44.22
CA ASP A 69 -48.57 12.99 -44.76
C ASP A 69 -48.31 11.89 -43.71
N GLU A 70 -48.81 10.67 -43.91
CA GLU A 70 -48.76 9.56 -42.94
C GLU A 70 -48.16 8.27 -43.52
N SER A 71 -47.48 7.47 -42.68
CA SER A 71 -47.34 6.01 -42.88
C SER A 71 -46.90 5.32 -41.59
N GLU A 72 -47.67 4.33 -41.15
CA GLU A 72 -47.31 3.39 -40.09
C GLU A 72 -46.45 2.26 -40.67
N THR A 73 -45.33 1.89 -40.04
CA THR A 73 -44.78 0.53 -40.14
C THR A 73 -44.01 0.19 -38.87
N ASP A 74 -44.48 -0.84 -38.18
CA ASP A 74 -43.91 -1.36 -36.94
C ASP A 74 -42.67 -2.22 -37.22
N SER A 75 -41.60 -2.02 -36.45
CA SER A 75 -40.35 -2.80 -36.49
C SER A 75 -39.52 -2.46 -35.25
N GLU A 76 -39.61 -3.31 -34.23
CA GLU A 76 -38.84 -3.19 -32.99
C GLU A 76 -37.33 -3.33 -33.27
N GLU A 77 -36.62 -2.21 -33.43
CA GLU A 77 -35.17 -2.21 -33.28
C GLU A 77 -34.84 -2.43 -31.80
N SER A 78 -34.55 -3.69 -31.46
CA SER A 78 -34.22 -4.07 -30.09
C SER A 78 -32.94 -3.34 -29.67
N ASP A 79 -33.05 -2.44 -28.69
CA ASP A 79 -31.91 -1.85 -28.00
C ASP A 79 -31.02 -2.98 -27.46
N VAL A 80 -29.98 -3.32 -28.23
CA VAL A 80 -28.81 -4.01 -27.70
C VAL A 80 -28.07 -2.96 -26.87
N SER A 81 -28.61 -2.73 -25.67
CA SER A 81 -27.83 -2.25 -24.55
C SER A 81 -26.82 -3.36 -24.23
N GLY A 82 -25.77 -3.38 -25.04
CA GLY A 82 -24.46 -3.76 -24.55
C GLY A 82 -24.21 -2.89 -23.34
N SER A 83 -24.43 -3.45 -22.17
CA SER A 83 -23.61 -3.11 -21.02
C SER A 83 -22.20 -3.49 -21.44
N GLU A 84 -21.51 -2.55 -22.08
CA GLU A 84 -20.05 -2.50 -22.11
C GLU A 84 -19.64 -2.58 -20.64
N GLY A 85 -19.26 -3.79 -20.22
CA GLY A 85 -18.78 -4.02 -18.87
C GLY A 85 -17.43 -3.34 -18.83
N GLU A 86 -17.37 -2.19 -18.15
CA GLU A 86 -16.20 -1.30 -18.07
C GLU A 86 -14.93 -2.14 -17.90
N ASP A 87 -14.19 -2.31 -19.01
CA ASP A 87 -13.12 -3.29 -19.12
C ASP A 87 -12.06 -2.93 -18.08
N THR A 88 -12.01 -3.74 -17.02
CA THR A 88 -11.30 -3.39 -15.81
C THR A 88 -9.81 -3.57 -16.04
N SER A 89 -9.11 -2.46 -16.30
CA SER A 89 -7.69 -2.44 -16.66
C SER A 89 -6.85 -3.25 -15.68
N TRP A 90 -5.75 -3.82 -16.18
CA TRP A 90 -4.83 -4.65 -15.39
C TRP A 90 -4.42 -3.96 -14.09
N ILE A 91 -4.19 -2.64 -14.12
CA ILE A 91 -3.83 -1.82 -12.97
C ILE A 91 -4.92 -1.80 -11.89
N SER A 92 -6.19 -1.60 -12.28
CA SER A 92 -7.30 -1.56 -11.31
C SER A 92 -7.65 -2.96 -10.82
N TRP A 93 -7.64 -3.95 -11.71
CA TRP A 93 -7.74 -5.37 -11.37
C TRP A 93 -6.70 -5.76 -10.32
N PHE A 94 -5.42 -5.50 -10.58
CA PHE A 94 -4.30 -5.83 -9.68
C PHE A 94 -4.43 -5.12 -8.33
N CYS A 95 -4.79 -3.83 -8.31
CA CYS A 95 -5.03 -3.07 -7.08
C CYS A 95 -6.24 -3.57 -6.28
N SER A 96 -7.24 -4.17 -6.94
CA SER A 96 -8.41 -4.77 -6.31
C SER A 96 -8.15 -6.13 -5.64
N LEU A 97 -7.06 -6.82 -6.02
CA LEU A 97 -6.75 -8.16 -5.54
C LEU A 97 -6.59 -8.21 -4.01
N ARG A 98 -7.10 -9.29 -3.41
CA ARG A 98 -7.03 -9.51 -1.96
C ARG A 98 -5.57 -9.73 -1.53
N GLY A 99 -5.04 -8.80 -0.74
CA GLY A 99 -3.63 -8.69 -0.39
C GLY A 99 -3.04 -7.35 -0.84
N ASN A 100 -3.48 -6.83 -1.99
CA ASN A 100 -2.92 -5.66 -2.67
C ASN A 100 -3.50 -4.31 -2.20
N GLU A 101 -4.29 -4.29 -1.12
CA GLU A 101 -5.02 -3.09 -0.67
C GLU A 101 -4.14 -1.91 -0.24
N PHE A 102 -2.81 -2.08 -0.20
CA PHE A 102 -1.84 -1.03 0.06
C PHE A 102 -1.37 -0.29 -1.20
N PHE A 103 -1.53 -0.85 -2.40
CA PHE A 103 -1.20 -0.15 -3.64
C PHE A 103 -2.19 0.99 -3.92
N CYS A 104 -1.70 2.07 -4.51
CA CYS A 104 -2.54 2.97 -5.29
C CYS A 104 -2.37 2.67 -6.78
N GLU A 105 -3.44 2.85 -7.55
CA GLU A 105 -3.38 2.84 -9.00
C GLU A 105 -2.36 3.90 -9.48
N VAL A 106 -1.63 3.58 -10.55
CA VAL A 106 -0.57 4.41 -11.11
C VAL A 106 -1.07 4.93 -12.45
N ASP A 107 -1.04 6.25 -12.67
CA ASP A 107 -1.44 6.84 -13.94
C ASP A 107 -0.66 6.21 -15.11
N GLU A 108 -1.37 5.75 -16.15
CA GLU A 108 -0.75 5.28 -17.39
C GLU A 108 0.19 6.34 -18.01
N GLU A 109 -0.16 7.64 -17.90
CA GLU A 109 0.69 8.78 -18.28
C GLU A 109 2.09 8.74 -17.66
N TYR A 110 2.24 8.17 -16.46
CA TYR A 110 3.52 8.05 -15.76
C TYR A 110 4.33 6.83 -16.23
N ILE A 111 3.63 5.76 -16.61
CA ILE A 111 4.21 4.50 -17.10
C ILE A 111 4.67 4.66 -18.56
N GLN A 112 3.89 5.34 -19.40
CA GLN A 112 4.19 5.59 -20.82
C GLN A 112 5.38 6.54 -21.04
N ASP A 113 5.91 7.18 -19.99
CA ASP A 113 7.15 7.98 -20.04
C ASP A 113 8.36 7.13 -19.60
N ASP A 114 9.09 6.62 -20.60
CA ASP A 114 10.33 5.84 -20.47
C ASP A 114 11.33 6.41 -19.44
N PHE A 115 11.37 7.73 -19.25
CA PHE A 115 12.27 8.35 -18.29
C PHE A 115 11.99 7.89 -16.86
N ASN A 116 10.71 7.69 -16.50
CA ASN A 116 10.29 7.20 -15.19
C ASN A 116 10.62 5.71 -15.00
N LEU A 117 10.64 4.93 -16.09
CA LEU A 117 10.94 3.49 -16.07
C LEU A 117 12.43 3.16 -16.17
N CYS A 118 13.29 4.17 -16.37
CA CYS A 118 14.72 4.02 -16.60
C CYS A 118 15.40 3.02 -15.64
N GLY A 119 16.08 2.03 -16.22
CA GLY A 119 16.83 0.99 -15.51
C GLY A 119 16.03 -0.22 -15.00
N LEU A 120 14.70 -0.26 -15.17
CA LEU A 120 13.88 -1.42 -14.76
C LEU A 120 14.03 -2.63 -15.69
N SER A 121 14.28 -2.43 -16.98
CA SER A 121 14.49 -3.50 -17.98
C SER A 121 15.74 -4.37 -17.74
N ASN A 122 16.66 -3.94 -16.88
CA ASN A 122 17.80 -4.76 -16.44
C ASN A 122 17.51 -5.59 -15.17
N GLN A 123 16.31 -5.46 -14.60
CA GLN A 123 15.90 -6.07 -13.32
C GLN A 123 14.72 -7.03 -13.48
N VAL A 124 13.83 -6.77 -14.44
CA VAL A 124 12.62 -7.55 -14.71
C VAL A 124 12.83 -8.44 -15.94
N PRO A 125 12.59 -9.77 -15.87
CA PRO A 125 12.59 -10.64 -17.05
C PRO A 125 11.35 -10.39 -17.91
N TYR A 126 11.43 -10.59 -19.23
CA TYR A 126 10.30 -10.34 -20.15
C TYR A 126 9.72 -8.91 -20.08
N TYR A 127 10.54 -7.92 -19.71
CA TYR A 127 10.13 -6.53 -19.43
C TYR A 127 9.12 -5.95 -20.43
N ASP A 128 9.35 -6.12 -21.74
CA ASP A 128 8.47 -5.54 -22.76
C ASP A 128 7.07 -6.18 -22.73
N TYR A 129 6.97 -7.51 -22.69
CA TYR A 129 5.70 -8.23 -22.55
C TYR A 129 5.00 -7.96 -21.20
N ALA A 130 5.77 -7.78 -20.13
CA ALA A 130 5.25 -7.42 -18.82
C ALA A 130 4.70 -5.99 -18.80
N LEU A 131 5.28 -5.08 -19.59
CA LEU A 131 4.82 -3.70 -19.73
C LEU A 131 3.57 -3.61 -20.62
N ASP A 132 3.54 -4.34 -21.74
CA ASP A 132 2.36 -4.49 -22.61
C ASP A 132 1.16 -5.00 -21.80
N LEU A 133 1.36 -6.01 -20.93
CA LEU A 133 0.33 -6.57 -20.05
C LEU A 133 -0.17 -5.58 -18.99
N ILE A 134 0.69 -4.75 -18.40
CA ILE A 134 0.30 -3.71 -17.42
C ILE A 134 -0.54 -2.59 -18.06
N LEU A 135 -0.32 -2.34 -19.36
CA LEU A 135 -0.96 -1.27 -20.13
C LEU A 135 -2.12 -1.77 -21.02
N ASP A 136 -2.57 -3.02 -20.82
CA ASP A 136 -3.64 -3.68 -21.59
C ASP A 136 -3.44 -3.60 -23.13
N VAL A 137 -2.18 -3.62 -23.58
CA VAL A 137 -1.82 -3.54 -25.00
C VAL A 137 -2.01 -4.91 -25.66
N GLU A 138 -2.84 -4.96 -26.72
CA GLU A 138 -3.07 -6.19 -27.49
C GLU A 138 -1.75 -6.77 -28.06
N SER A 139 -1.22 -7.81 -27.41
CA SER A 139 0.00 -8.46 -27.87
C SER A 139 -0.26 -9.22 -29.18
N SER A 140 0.29 -8.71 -30.29
CA SER A 140 0.23 -9.32 -31.62
C SER A 140 1.00 -10.66 -31.75
N HIS A 141 1.41 -11.24 -30.62
CA HIS A 141 2.31 -12.39 -30.49
C HIS A 141 1.74 -13.50 -29.57
N GLY A 142 0.57 -13.32 -28.96
CA GLY A 142 0.02 -14.23 -27.93
C GLY A 142 -0.08 -15.70 -28.36
N ASP A 143 -0.45 -15.96 -29.62
CA ASP A 143 -0.55 -17.30 -30.23
C ASP A 143 0.77 -18.10 -30.27
N MET A 144 1.92 -17.50 -29.90
CA MET A 144 3.24 -18.12 -29.93
C MET A 144 3.86 -18.41 -28.56
N LEU A 145 3.19 -18.06 -27.46
CA LEU A 145 3.69 -18.27 -26.10
C LEU A 145 3.15 -19.58 -25.50
N THR A 146 3.97 -20.24 -24.68
CA THR A 146 3.52 -21.41 -23.88
C THR A 146 2.99 -20.97 -22.52
N ASP A 147 2.13 -21.78 -21.91
CA ASP A 147 1.52 -21.50 -20.60
C ASP A 147 2.58 -21.16 -19.52
N GLU A 148 3.70 -21.90 -19.49
CA GLU A 148 4.84 -21.66 -18.58
C GLU A 148 5.52 -20.30 -18.82
N GLN A 149 5.51 -19.78 -20.06
CA GLN A 149 6.00 -18.43 -20.35
C GLN A 149 5.00 -17.35 -19.92
N ASN A 150 3.70 -17.62 -20.03
CA ASN A 150 2.66 -16.69 -19.59
C ASN A 150 2.67 -16.53 -18.06
N GLU A 151 2.78 -17.62 -17.29
CA GLU A 151 2.98 -17.56 -15.82
C GLU A 151 4.22 -16.73 -15.43
N LEU A 152 5.31 -16.81 -16.21
CA LEU A 152 6.52 -16.02 -16.00
C LEU A 152 6.35 -14.54 -16.37
N ILE A 153 5.52 -14.21 -17.38
CA ILE A 153 5.21 -12.83 -17.77
C ILE A 153 4.26 -12.19 -16.75
N GLU A 154 3.25 -12.91 -16.26
CA GLU A 154 2.36 -12.45 -15.19
C GLU A 154 3.17 -12.10 -13.93
N SER A 155 4.04 -13.00 -13.45
CA SER A 155 4.89 -12.73 -12.28
C SER A 155 5.93 -11.62 -12.53
N ALA A 156 6.33 -11.39 -13.78
CA ALA A 156 7.16 -10.25 -14.17
C ALA A 156 6.37 -8.93 -14.14
N ALA A 157 5.10 -8.93 -14.55
CA ALA A 157 4.21 -7.76 -14.50
C ALA A 157 3.93 -7.34 -13.04
N GLU A 158 3.63 -8.27 -12.14
CA GLU A 158 3.50 -7.98 -10.71
C GLU A 158 4.76 -7.30 -10.14
N MET A 159 5.95 -7.81 -10.51
CA MET A 159 7.23 -7.26 -10.07
C MET A 159 7.51 -5.88 -10.69
N LEU A 160 7.26 -5.72 -11.98
CA LEU A 160 7.45 -4.46 -12.70
C LEU A 160 6.55 -3.37 -12.13
N TYR A 161 5.25 -3.66 -11.98
CA TYR A 161 4.30 -2.74 -11.37
C TYR A 161 4.71 -2.34 -9.95
N GLY A 162 5.17 -3.29 -9.13
CA GLY A 162 5.72 -3.00 -7.80
C GLY A 162 6.94 -2.07 -7.82
N LEU A 163 7.87 -2.27 -8.77
CA LEU A 163 9.06 -1.42 -8.96
C LEU A 163 8.77 -0.04 -9.59
N ILE A 164 7.64 0.08 -10.31
CA ILE A 164 7.09 1.37 -10.77
C ILE A 164 6.42 2.10 -9.61
N HIS A 165 5.58 1.40 -8.84
CA HIS A 165 4.80 1.96 -7.74
C HIS A 165 5.70 2.65 -6.69
N VAL A 166 6.82 2.04 -6.28
CA VAL A 166 7.78 2.66 -5.34
C VAL A 166 8.37 3.99 -5.87
N ARG A 167 8.48 4.17 -7.19
CA ARG A 167 8.88 5.45 -7.80
C ARG A 167 7.71 6.43 -7.81
N TYR A 168 6.53 5.96 -8.23
CA TYR A 168 5.33 6.77 -8.39
C TYR A 168 4.84 7.39 -7.06
N ILE A 169 4.85 6.65 -5.94
CA ILE A 169 4.39 7.16 -4.63
C ILE A 169 5.29 8.24 -4.02
N LEU A 170 6.43 8.55 -4.63
CA LEU A 170 7.29 9.68 -4.26
C LEU A 170 6.98 10.94 -5.10
N THR A 171 6.15 10.83 -6.15
CA THR A 171 5.70 11.95 -6.99
C THR A 171 4.54 12.72 -6.35
N SER A 172 4.24 13.92 -6.85
CA SER A 172 3.09 14.72 -6.39
C SER A 172 1.73 14.05 -6.61
N LYS A 173 1.56 13.26 -7.69
CA LYS A 173 0.31 12.51 -7.94
C LYS A 173 0.19 11.32 -6.99
N GLY A 174 1.21 10.46 -6.92
CA GLY A 174 1.20 9.28 -6.06
C GLY A 174 1.14 9.60 -4.56
N LEU A 175 1.78 10.69 -4.10
CA LEU A 175 1.61 11.18 -2.73
C LEU A 175 0.16 11.57 -2.41
N ALA A 176 -0.60 12.10 -3.39
CA ALA A 176 -2.00 12.45 -3.22
C ALA A 176 -2.91 11.20 -3.21
N ALA A 177 -2.70 10.24 -4.11
CA ALA A 177 -3.43 8.98 -4.12
C ALA A 177 -3.22 8.20 -2.80
N MET A 178 -1.97 8.08 -2.34
CA MET A 178 -1.65 7.46 -1.05
C MET A 178 -2.18 8.26 0.16
N LEU A 179 -2.38 9.57 0.03
CA LEU A 179 -2.99 10.40 1.07
C LEU A 179 -4.47 10.06 1.26
N ASP A 180 -5.22 9.78 0.19
CA ASP A 180 -6.61 9.38 0.31
C ASP A 180 -6.76 7.98 0.93
N LYS A 181 -5.91 7.03 0.54
CA LYS A 181 -5.79 5.71 1.22
C LYS A 181 -5.43 5.83 2.71
N TYR A 182 -4.56 6.79 3.08
CA TYR A 182 -4.23 7.08 4.48
C TYR A 182 -5.43 7.64 5.27
N LYS A 183 -6.27 8.48 4.66
CA LYS A 183 -7.53 8.98 5.27
C LYS A 183 -8.55 7.86 5.47
N SER A 184 -8.63 6.92 4.51
CA SER A 184 -9.53 5.76 4.53
C SER A 184 -9.09 4.64 5.48
N TYR A 185 -7.88 4.74 6.06
CA TYR A 185 -7.26 3.73 6.93
C TYR A 185 -6.90 2.41 6.22
N ASP A 186 -6.71 2.42 4.90
CA ASP A 186 -6.43 1.23 4.08
C ASP A 186 -5.19 0.47 4.58
N PHE A 187 -4.14 1.24 4.92
CA PHE A 187 -2.87 0.80 5.48
C PHE A 187 -2.97 0.28 6.93
N GLY A 188 -4.17 0.24 7.50
CA GLY A 188 -4.41 -0.17 8.86
C GLY A 188 -4.00 0.86 9.92
N ARG A 189 -3.87 0.38 11.16
CA ARG A 189 -3.80 1.20 12.37
C ARG A 189 -2.77 0.66 13.36
N CYS A 190 -2.19 1.55 14.16
CA CYS A 190 -1.14 1.20 15.11
C CYS A 190 -1.65 0.20 16.16
N PRO A 191 -0.95 -0.93 16.39
CA PRO A 191 -1.38 -1.95 17.36
C PRO A 191 -1.13 -1.54 18.84
N ARG A 192 -0.38 -0.46 19.11
CA ARG A 192 -0.21 0.05 20.49
C ARG A 192 -1.47 0.76 20.96
N VAL A 193 -2.10 0.28 22.04
CA VAL A 193 -3.31 0.86 22.66
C VAL A 193 -3.19 2.38 22.89
N TYR A 194 -2.07 2.84 23.46
CA TYR A 194 -1.81 4.26 23.72
C TYR A 194 -1.55 5.12 22.47
N CYS A 195 -1.54 4.52 21.27
CA CYS A 195 -1.60 5.26 20.01
C CYS A 195 -3.04 5.53 19.53
N SER A 196 -4.07 5.10 20.27
CA SER A 196 -5.48 5.41 19.98
C SER A 196 -5.90 5.07 18.55
N ALA A 197 -5.46 3.91 18.05
CA ALA A 197 -5.76 3.40 16.71
C ALA A 197 -5.39 4.36 15.55
N GLN A 198 -4.29 5.10 15.73
CA GLN A 198 -3.62 5.98 14.76
C GLN A 198 -3.45 5.29 13.37
N PRO A 199 -3.85 5.93 12.26
CA PRO A 199 -3.54 5.45 10.90
C PRO A 199 -2.03 5.38 10.67
N CYS A 200 -1.60 4.32 10.00
CA CYS A 200 -0.20 4.04 9.67
C CYS A 200 0.06 4.23 8.17
N LEU A 201 1.32 4.13 7.75
CA LEU A 201 1.75 4.19 6.35
C LEU A 201 2.56 2.91 6.02
N PRO A 202 2.53 2.40 4.78
CA PRO A 202 3.41 1.31 4.36
C PRO A 202 4.88 1.75 4.35
N VAL A 203 5.78 0.79 4.57
CA VAL A 203 7.23 0.98 4.54
C VAL A 203 7.94 -0.34 4.23
N GLY A 204 8.97 -0.28 3.38
CA GLY A 204 9.94 -1.36 3.18
C GLY A 204 11.07 -1.28 4.22
N LEU A 205 11.61 -2.43 4.63
CA LEU A 205 12.83 -2.48 5.46
C LEU A 205 14.12 -2.54 4.63
N SER A 206 13.97 -2.66 3.31
CA SER A 206 15.03 -2.75 2.31
C SER A 206 14.47 -2.24 0.98
N ASP A 207 15.35 -1.74 0.11
CA ASP A 207 15.05 -1.39 -1.28
C ASP A 207 15.57 -2.49 -2.24
N VAL A 208 15.82 -3.71 -1.72
CA VAL A 208 16.26 -4.89 -2.47
C VAL A 208 15.14 -5.93 -2.50
N PRO A 209 14.67 -6.37 -3.69
CA PRO A 209 13.59 -7.33 -3.83
C PRO A 209 13.76 -8.63 -3.04
N ARG A 210 12.63 -9.18 -2.58
CA ARG A 210 12.45 -10.39 -1.78
C ARG A 210 13.21 -10.36 -0.43
N SER A 211 13.69 -9.20 0.01
CA SER A 211 14.40 -9.03 1.29
C SER A 211 13.49 -8.95 2.52
N SER A 212 12.25 -8.48 2.39
CA SER A 212 11.27 -8.40 3.47
C SER A 212 9.87 -8.06 2.96
N THR A 213 8.82 -8.70 3.46
CA THR A 213 7.43 -8.26 3.20
C THR A 213 7.14 -6.87 3.77
N VAL A 214 6.16 -6.17 3.20
CA VAL A 214 5.79 -4.80 3.60
C VAL A 214 5.43 -4.69 5.08
N LYS A 215 5.86 -3.60 5.72
CA LYS A 215 5.57 -3.28 7.12
C LYS A 215 4.76 -1.98 7.20
N ILE A 216 4.22 -1.68 8.37
CA ILE A 216 3.47 -0.44 8.63
C ILE A 216 4.18 0.43 9.67
N TYR A 217 4.46 1.69 9.30
CA TYR A 217 5.05 2.71 10.15
C TYR A 217 3.97 3.52 10.86
N CYS A 218 4.12 3.71 12.19
CA CYS A 218 3.21 4.55 12.97
C CYS A 218 3.84 5.92 13.30
N PRO A 219 3.32 7.03 12.74
CA PRO A 219 3.86 8.38 12.97
C PRO A 219 3.64 8.92 14.40
N ARG A 220 2.87 8.19 15.23
CA ARG A 220 2.61 8.57 16.63
C ARG A 220 3.64 8.00 17.59
N CYS A 221 4.16 6.80 17.37
CA CYS A 221 5.15 6.18 18.25
C CYS A 221 6.53 6.02 17.62
N ASP A 222 6.69 6.38 16.34
CA ASP A 222 7.94 6.28 15.55
C ASP A 222 8.51 4.85 15.59
N ASP A 223 7.65 3.91 15.23
CA ASP A 223 7.89 2.46 15.36
C ASP A 223 7.17 1.70 14.23
N ILE A 224 7.70 0.53 13.88
CA ILE A 224 7.31 -0.26 12.70
C ILE A 224 6.71 -1.60 13.14
N TYR A 225 5.62 -2.02 12.48
CA TYR A 225 4.88 -3.24 12.80
C TYR A 225 4.61 -4.08 11.55
N HIS A 226 4.29 -5.35 11.78
CA HIS A 226 3.69 -6.17 10.74
C HIS A 226 2.23 -5.71 10.50
N PRO A 227 1.76 -5.66 9.25
CA PRO A 227 0.35 -5.41 8.96
C PRO A 227 -0.51 -6.51 9.58
N ARG A 228 -1.72 -6.16 10.03
CA ARG A 228 -2.74 -7.13 10.44
C ARG A 228 -3.65 -7.38 9.26
N SER A 229 -3.78 -8.63 8.82
CA SER A 229 -4.72 -8.99 7.75
C SER A 229 -6.16 -8.70 8.22
N LYS A 230 -6.94 -7.94 7.45
CA LYS A 230 -8.32 -7.54 7.79
C LYS A 230 -9.25 -8.74 8.08
N TYR A 231 -8.93 -9.89 7.51
CA TYR A 231 -9.69 -11.15 7.61
C TYR A 231 -9.39 -11.98 8.87
N GLN A 232 -8.32 -11.70 9.62
CA GLN A 232 -8.02 -12.40 10.87
C GLN A 232 -9.10 -12.14 11.92
N ASP A 233 -9.59 -10.90 12.04
CA ASP A 233 -10.67 -10.57 12.96
C ASP A 233 -11.95 -11.32 12.60
N SER A 234 -12.24 -11.54 11.30
CA SER A 234 -13.38 -12.34 10.83
C SER A 234 -13.25 -13.82 11.22
N ILE A 235 -12.07 -14.44 11.02
CA ILE A 235 -11.83 -15.85 11.36
C ILE A 235 -11.81 -16.04 12.88
N LEU A 236 -11.20 -15.13 13.63
CA LEU A 236 -11.19 -15.17 15.10
C LEU A 236 -12.58 -14.89 15.68
N HIS A 237 -13.41 -14.04 15.06
CA HIS A 237 -14.83 -13.93 15.42
C HIS A 237 -15.59 -15.22 15.11
N LEU A 238 -15.40 -15.85 13.94
CA LEU A 238 -16.04 -17.12 13.62
C LEU A 238 -15.66 -18.21 14.63
N LEU A 239 -14.37 -18.36 14.94
CA LEU A 239 -13.88 -19.32 15.94
C LEU A 239 -14.42 -19.00 17.34
N SER A 240 -14.51 -17.72 17.72
CA SER A 240 -15.10 -17.29 18.99
C SER A 240 -16.62 -17.55 19.06
N ILE A 241 -17.35 -17.35 17.96
CA ILE A 241 -18.78 -17.63 17.83
C ILE A 241 -19.03 -19.15 17.84
N CYS A 242 -18.23 -19.93 17.12
CA CYS A 242 -18.27 -21.39 17.15
C CYS A 242 -17.93 -21.95 18.55
N PHE A 243 -16.96 -21.36 19.26
CA PHE A 243 -16.62 -21.74 20.63
C PHE A 243 -17.72 -21.34 21.63
N ALA A 244 -18.34 -20.17 21.47
CA ALA A 244 -19.49 -19.75 22.26
C ALA A 244 -20.71 -20.66 22.00
N MET A 245 -21.02 -20.98 20.74
CA MET A 245 -22.03 -21.97 20.38
C MET A 245 -21.72 -23.35 20.99
N PHE A 246 -20.46 -23.80 20.91
CA PHE A 246 -20.03 -25.06 21.51
C PHE A 246 -20.29 -25.07 23.02
N LEU A 247 -19.92 -24.01 23.75
CA LEU A 247 -20.19 -23.88 25.19
C LEU A 247 -21.69 -23.78 25.53
N LEU A 248 -22.50 -23.13 24.69
CA LEU A 248 -23.96 -23.06 24.85
C LEU A 248 -24.61 -24.44 24.64
N LEU A 249 -24.20 -25.18 23.60
CA LEU A 249 -24.59 -26.58 23.38
C LEU A 249 -24.13 -27.49 24.52
N HIS A 250 -22.93 -27.23 25.08
CA HIS A 250 -22.41 -27.91 26.27
C HIS A 250 -23.20 -27.61 27.55
N SER A 251 -23.86 -26.45 27.62
CA SER A 251 -24.71 -26.06 28.76
C SER A 251 -26.10 -26.74 28.69
N ILE A 252 -26.62 -26.94 27.48
CA ILE A 252 -27.88 -27.67 27.23
C ILE A 252 -27.70 -29.17 27.49
N SER A 253 -26.52 -29.73 27.19
CA SER A 253 -26.19 -31.15 27.40
C SER A 253 -25.78 -31.47 28.85
N SER A 254 -26.63 -31.11 29.81
CA SER A 254 -26.47 -31.36 31.25
C SER A 254 -26.65 -32.86 31.66
N LEU A 255 -26.13 -33.81 30.88
CA LEU A 255 -26.22 -35.25 31.16
C LEU A 255 -24.88 -35.99 30.95
N PHE A 256 -24.13 -36.12 32.05
CA PHE A 256 -23.03 -37.06 32.32
C PHE A 256 -21.71 -36.99 31.51
N ILE A 257 -20.62 -37.03 32.27
CA ILE A 257 -19.22 -36.87 31.85
C ILE A 257 -18.60 -38.22 31.44
N PRO A 258 -17.89 -38.25 30.30
CA PRO A 258 -16.54 -38.87 30.27
C PRO A 258 -15.45 -37.90 29.75
N ILE A 259 -15.74 -36.60 29.71
CA ILE A 259 -14.99 -35.56 28.97
C ILE A 259 -13.61 -35.21 29.59
N VAL A 260 -13.33 -35.56 30.86
CA VAL A 260 -12.02 -35.29 31.51
C VAL A 260 -10.84 -35.86 30.71
N LYS A 261 -11.03 -37.00 30.03
CA LYS A 261 -10.00 -37.62 29.19
C LYS A 261 -9.86 -36.99 27.80
N VAL A 262 -10.87 -36.23 27.36
CA VAL A 262 -10.81 -35.38 26.16
C VAL A 262 -10.02 -34.11 26.47
N ILE A 263 -10.25 -33.46 27.61
CA ILE A 263 -9.63 -32.17 27.99
C ILE A 263 -8.10 -32.22 28.00
N GLN A 264 -7.48 -33.32 28.44
CA GLN A 264 -6.02 -33.48 28.36
C GLN A 264 -5.52 -33.56 26.91
N ASN A 265 -6.31 -34.14 26.00
CA ASN A 265 -6.01 -34.16 24.57
C ASN A 265 -6.31 -32.79 23.92
N SER A 266 -7.35 -32.07 24.36
CA SER A 266 -7.68 -30.71 23.90
C SER A 266 -6.57 -29.71 24.19
N ASN A 267 -5.93 -29.77 25.37
CA ASN A 267 -4.80 -28.89 25.69
C ASN A 267 -3.57 -29.20 24.83
N LYS A 268 -3.35 -30.48 24.49
CA LYS A 268 -2.29 -30.87 23.55
C LYS A 268 -2.62 -30.41 22.12
N ILE A 269 -3.85 -30.60 21.65
CA ILE A 269 -4.29 -30.08 20.35
C ILE A 269 -4.17 -28.55 20.32
N LEU A 270 -4.43 -27.84 21.42
CA LEU A 270 -4.23 -26.40 21.49
C LEU A 270 -2.74 -26.02 21.40
N SER A 271 -1.84 -26.69 22.14
CA SER A 271 -0.40 -26.45 22.03
C SER A 271 0.15 -26.81 20.65
N ASP A 272 -0.33 -27.89 20.05
CA ASP A 272 0.14 -28.36 18.75
C ASP A 272 -0.39 -27.45 17.64
N CYS A 273 -1.66 -27.04 17.66
CA CYS A 273 -2.20 -26.02 16.73
C CYS A 273 -1.50 -24.66 16.87
N GLN A 274 -1.13 -24.25 18.08
CA GLN A 274 -0.45 -22.98 18.33
C GLN A 274 1.04 -22.99 17.90
N ASN A 275 1.60 -24.17 17.57
CA ASN A 275 2.95 -24.34 17.04
C ASN A 275 3.00 -24.87 15.58
N THR A 276 1.88 -25.33 15.01
CA THR A 276 1.82 -26.00 13.68
C THR A 276 0.90 -25.28 12.67
N LEU A 277 0.34 -24.12 13.03
CA LEU A 277 -0.32 -23.23 12.09
C LEU A 277 0.38 -21.87 12.11
N PRO A 278 0.90 -21.36 10.97
CA PRO A 278 1.20 -19.94 10.86
C PRO A 278 -0.14 -19.20 10.90
N LEU A 279 -0.49 -18.65 12.07
CA LEU A 279 -1.67 -17.80 12.26
C LEU A 279 -1.42 -16.38 11.69
N THR A 280 -0.83 -16.35 10.49
CA THR A 280 -0.47 -15.22 9.65
C THR A 280 -0.71 -15.69 8.22
N TYR A 281 -1.90 -15.37 7.70
CA TYR A 281 -2.04 -15.18 6.26
C TYR A 281 -1.34 -13.84 5.98
N ASP A 282 -0.01 -13.92 5.87
CA ASP A 282 0.86 -12.74 5.87
C ASP A 282 0.62 -11.92 4.59
N VAL A 283 0.92 -10.63 4.66
CA VAL A 283 0.83 -9.76 3.48
C VAL A 283 2.12 -9.97 2.68
N ASP A 284 2.08 -10.92 1.75
CA ASP A 284 3.25 -11.33 0.95
C ASP A 284 3.63 -10.33 -0.16
N ILE A 285 3.19 -9.07 -0.05
CA ILE A 285 3.72 -7.98 -0.86
C ILE A 285 5.14 -7.67 -0.40
N ASP A 286 6.07 -7.56 -1.34
CA ASP A 286 7.42 -7.08 -1.09
C ASP A 286 7.42 -5.65 -0.54
N GLY A 287 8.15 -5.42 0.56
CA GLY A 287 8.33 -4.07 1.11
C GLY A 287 9.08 -3.13 0.15
N THR A 288 9.86 -3.68 -0.78
CA THR A 288 10.55 -2.94 -1.84
C THR A 288 9.60 -2.10 -2.68
N TYR A 289 8.36 -2.56 -2.89
CA TYR A 289 7.35 -1.85 -3.69
C TYR A 289 6.76 -0.60 -2.99
N PHE A 290 7.17 -0.34 -1.75
CA PHE A 290 6.89 0.89 -1.00
C PHE A 290 8.17 1.64 -0.58
N GLY A 291 9.32 0.96 -0.61
CA GLY A 291 10.64 1.51 -0.31
C GLY A 291 10.85 1.93 1.15
N THR A 292 12.10 2.23 1.49
CA THR A 292 12.52 2.63 2.84
C THR A 292 12.14 4.07 3.20
N THR A 293 11.87 4.93 2.21
CA THR A 293 11.79 6.39 2.40
C THR A 293 10.38 6.99 2.30
N PHE A 294 9.42 6.33 1.66
CA PHE A 294 8.07 6.86 1.38
C PHE A 294 7.38 7.41 2.64
N SER A 295 7.32 6.61 3.71
CA SER A 295 6.71 7.00 4.99
C SER A 295 7.28 8.29 5.58
N HIS A 296 8.56 8.58 5.35
CA HIS A 296 9.21 9.81 5.83
C HIS A 296 8.93 11.00 4.90
N LEU A 297 9.02 10.80 3.57
CA LEU A 297 8.72 11.85 2.58
C LEU A 297 7.26 12.31 2.68
N PHE A 298 6.31 11.39 2.76
CA PHE A 298 4.88 11.67 2.91
C PHE A 298 4.61 12.60 4.10
N LEU A 299 5.24 12.35 5.24
CA LEU A 299 5.09 13.16 6.46
C LEU A 299 5.90 14.47 6.41
N MET A 300 6.87 14.61 5.51
CA MET A 300 7.52 15.88 5.19
C MET A 300 6.63 16.76 4.31
N THR A 301 5.97 16.18 3.30
CA THR A 301 5.02 16.86 2.41
C THR A 301 3.72 17.26 3.13
N TYR A 302 3.21 16.40 4.03
CA TYR A 302 1.98 16.63 4.79
C TYR A 302 2.24 16.80 6.30
N PRO A 303 2.95 17.87 6.73
CA PRO A 303 3.39 18.02 8.13
C PRO A 303 2.22 18.17 9.12
N HIS A 304 1.06 18.61 8.65
CA HIS A 304 -0.16 18.72 9.45
C HIS A 304 -0.75 17.36 9.88
N LEU A 305 -0.33 16.25 9.25
CA LEU A 305 -0.74 14.89 9.62
C LEU A 305 0.13 14.27 10.72
N LYS A 306 1.22 14.93 11.12
CA LYS A 306 2.11 14.45 12.21
C LYS A 306 1.38 14.54 13.56
N PRO A 307 1.05 13.40 14.19
CA PRO A 307 0.29 13.39 15.43
C PRO A 307 1.18 13.73 16.64
N GLN A 308 0.55 14.25 17.70
CA GLN A 308 1.21 14.40 19.00
C GLN A 308 1.55 13.03 19.60
N LYS A 309 2.70 12.94 20.28
CA LYS A 309 3.20 11.70 20.89
C LYS A 309 2.28 11.20 22.02
N PRO A 310 2.24 9.89 22.32
CA PRO A 310 1.44 9.35 23.42
C PRO A 310 1.80 10.00 24.75
N SER A 311 0.84 10.67 25.38
CA SER A 311 0.98 11.25 26.73
C SER A 311 0.98 10.19 27.84
N GLN A 312 0.64 8.95 27.50
CA GLN A 312 0.58 7.81 28.42
C GLN A 312 1.44 6.66 27.89
N GLN A 313 2.17 6.04 28.80
CA GLN A 313 2.93 4.80 28.57
C GLN A 313 2.34 3.68 29.43
N TYR A 314 2.45 2.44 28.98
CA TYR A 314 2.04 1.28 29.77
C TYR A 314 2.82 1.21 31.08
N VAL A 315 2.10 1.19 32.21
CA VAL A 315 2.67 1.00 33.54
C VAL A 315 2.31 -0.42 34.01
N PRO A 316 3.23 -1.40 33.94
CA PRO A 316 2.94 -2.76 34.39
C PRO A 316 2.67 -2.77 35.89
N ARG A 317 1.64 -3.53 36.30
CA ARG A 317 1.21 -3.66 37.69
C ARG A 317 0.86 -5.11 38.05
N VAL A 318 1.19 -5.50 39.27
CA VAL A 318 0.82 -6.79 39.87
C VAL A 318 0.23 -6.50 41.25
N PHE A 319 -0.98 -7.00 41.53
CA PHE A 319 -1.78 -6.64 42.72
C PHE A 319 -1.87 -5.11 42.97
N GLY A 320 -1.92 -4.32 41.90
CA GLY A 320 -1.96 -2.84 41.94
C GLY A 320 -0.59 -2.15 42.06
N PHE A 321 0.42 -2.81 42.62
CA PHE A 321 1.79 -2.28 42.76
C PHE A 321 2.48 -2.18 41.39
N LYS A 322 3.25 -1.11 41.16
CA LYS A 322 4.05 -0.95 39.94
C LYS A 322 5.25 -1.92 39.97
N ILE A 323 5.55 -2.58 38.85
CA ILE A 323 6.81 -3.34 38.72
C ILE A 323 7.98 -2.36 38.56
N HIS A 324 9.06 -2.57 39.31
CA HIS A 324 10.31 -1.83 39.13
C HIS A 324 11.10 -2.40 37.94
N LYS A 325 11.94 -1.59 37.28
CA LYS A 325 12.90 -2.13 36.31
C LYS A 325 14.06 -2.80 37.08
N PRO A 326 14.60 -3.94 36.60
CA PRO A 326 15.83 -4.49 37.14
C PRO A 326 17.03 -3.58 36.85
#